data_AF-A0A831SPT0-F1
#
_entry.id   AF-A0A831SPT0-F1
#
_cell.length_a   1.000
_cell.length_b   1.000
_cell.length_c   1.000
_cell.angle_alpha   90.00
_cell.angle_beta   90.00
_cell.angle_gamma   90.00
#
_symmetry.space_group_name_H-M   'P 1'
#
loop_
_entity.id
_entity.type
_entity.pdbx_description
1 polymer ?
#
loop_
_entity_poly.entity_id
_entity_poly.type
_entity_poly.pdbx_seq_one_letter_code
_entity_poly.pdbx_strand_id
1 'polypeptide(L)'
;MGKDFKVVIKDKERKKEFLKVFGTDTINIISPIPQIIKVNGKLEKAYFLDLNLISKKQKENLISHLSEKFSLDYDYVRDNLDKIGVPILDKDCIVIIENPQRWI
;
A
#
# COMPACT_ATOMS: atom_id res chain seq x y z
N MET A 1 -4.91 -6.35 13.57
CA MET A 1 -5.33 -7.24 12.47
C MET A 1 -4.38 -7.20 11.26
N GLY A 2 -3.87 -6.04 10.81
CA GLY A 2 -3.04 -5.98 9.58
C GLY A 2 -1.75 -6.80 9.56
N LYS A 3 -1.27 -7.31 10.70
CA LYS A 3 -0.11 -8.21 10.77
C LYS A 3 -0.34 -9.57 10.10
N ASP A 4 -1.58 -10.03 10.05
CA ASP A 4 -1.96 -11.33 9.48
C ASP A 4 -2.24 -11.24 7.97
N PHE A 5 -2.19 -10.05 7.37
CA PHE A 5 -2.46 -9.86 5.95
C PHE A 5 -1.33 -9.19 5.24
N LYS A 6 -0.96 -9.80 4.12
CA LYS A 6 0.06 -9.26 3.24
C LYS A 6 -0.45 -9.28 1.81
N VAL A 7 0.12 -8.40 1.00
CA VAL A 7 0.09 -8.56 -0.44
C VAL A 7 1.49 -8.69 -0.98
N VAL A 8 1.63 -9.50 -2.02
CA VAL A 8 2.83 -9.57 -2.85
C VAL A 8 2.54 -8.82 -4.15
N ILE A 9 3.37 -7.84 -4.47
CA ILE A 9 3.24 -7.06 -5.71
C ILE A 9 3.74 -7.91 -6.89
N LYS A 10 2.85 -8.20 -7.84
CA LYS A 10 3.18 -9.01 -9.04
C LYS A 10 3.48 -8.16 -10.27
N ASP A 11 2.93 -6.93 -10.33
CA ASP A 11 3.23 -6.01 -11.41
C ASP A 11 4.71 -5.60 -11.39
N LYS A 12 5.40 -5.64 -12.54
CA LYS A 12 6.86 -5.45 -12.60
C LYS A 12 7.28 -4.02 -12.27
N GLU A 13 6.54 -3.03 -12.73
CA GLU A 13 6.88 -1.62 -12.52
C GLU A 13 6.61 -1.23 -11.08
N ARG A 14 5.43 -1.60 -10.59
CA ARG A 14 5.04 -1.38 -9.20
C ARG A 14 5.95 -2.12 -8.23
N LYS A 15 6.37 -3.35 -8.56
CA LYS A 15 7.35 -4.09 -7.75
C LYS A 15 8.68 -3.34 -7.61
N LYS A 16 9.18 -2.69 -8.66
CA LYS A 16 10.41 -1.87 -8.58
C LYS A 16 10.21 -0.67 -7.65
N GLU A 17 9.07 0.00 -7.72
CA GLU A 17 8.76 1.12 -6.82
C GLU A 17 8.73 0.66 -5.35
N PHE A 18 8.07 -0.47 -5.08
CA PHE A 18 7.98 -1.02 -3.73
C PHE A 18 9.34 -1.45 -3.19
N LEU A 19 10.19 -2.07 -4.02
CA LEU A 19 11.56 -2.38 -3.64
C LEU A 19 12.39 -1.12 -3.35
N LYS A 20 12.21 -0.05 -4.13
CA LYS A 20 12.89 1.24 -3.89
C LYS A 20 12.45 1.89 -2.57
N VAL A 21 11.15 1.89 -2.28
CA VAL A 21 10.57 2.58 -1.12
C VAL A 21 10.73 1.77 0.16
N PHE A 22 10.36 0.49 0.12
CA PHE A 22 10.23 -0.37 1.29
C PHE A 22 11.36 -1.39 1.44
N GLY A 23 12.14 -1.66 0.39
CA GLY A 23 13.13 -2.74 0.35
C GLY A 23 12.52 -4.14 0.17
N THR A 24 11.21 -4.23 -0.06
CA THR A 24 10.45 -5.48 -0.20
C THR A 24 9.29 -5.28 -1.17
N ASP A 25 8.86 -6.35 -1.84
CA ASP A 25 7.64 -6.41 -2.66
C ASP A 25 6.45 -7.03 -1.90
N THR A 26 6.67 -7.40 -0.64
CA THR A 26 5.67 -7.99 0.25
C THR A 26 5.40 -7.01 1.38
N ILE A 27 4.16 -6.55 1.49
CA ILE A 27 3.75 -5.50 2.42
C ILE A 27 2.48 -5.87 3.16
N ASN A 28 2.36 -5.39 4.40
CA ASN A 28 1.16 -5.58 5.19
C ASN A 28 0.02 -4.67 4.72
N ILE A 29 -1.21 -5.21 4.78
CA ILE A 29 -2.44 -4.49 4.43
C ILE A 29 -3.40 -4.46 5.61
N ILE A 30 -4.29 -3.47 5.62
CA ILE A 30 -5.26 -3.27 6.71
C ILE A 30 -6.29 -4.42 6.77
N SER A 31 -6.73 -4.91 5.61
CA SER A 31 -7.82 -5.89 5.45
C SER A 31 -7.59 -6.76 4.21
N PRO A 32 -7.97 -8.06 4.24
CA PRO A 32 -7.91 -8.97 3.08
C PRO A 32 -9.12 -8.80 2.17
N ILE A 33 -10.10 -7.97 2.57
CA ILE A 33 -11.26 -7.59 1.78
C ILE A 33 -10.91 -6.28 1.06
N PRO A 34 -10.83 -6.27 -0.28
CA PRO A 34 -10.52 -5.06 -1.01
C PRO A 34 -11.68 -4.07 -0.91
N GLN A 35 -11.35 -2.78 -0.91
CA GLN A 35 -12.33 -1.70 -1.00
C GLN A 35 -12.49 -1.26 -2.46
N ILE A 36 -13.69 -0.75 -2.79
CA ILE A 36 -13.95 -0.16 -4.11
C ILE A 36 -13.49 1.29 -4.09
N ILE A 37 -12.58 1.64 -4.99
CA ILE A 37 -12.06 2.99 -5.19
C ILE A 37 -12.31 3.47 -6.62
N LYS A 38 -12.30 4.77 -6.83
CA LYS A 38 -12.42 5.37 -8.17
C LYS A 38 -11.04 5.77 -8.68
N VAL A 39 -10.57 5.14 -9.75
CA VAL A 39 -9.30 5.45 -10.42
C VAL A 39 -9.58 5.82 -11.86
N ASN A 40 -9.15 7.01 -12.29
CA ASN A 40 -9.37 7.53 -13.65
C ASN A 40 -10.82 7.41 -14.14
N GLY A 41 -11.77 7.71 -13.26
CA GLY A 41 -13.21 7.64 -13.57
C GLY A 41 -13.83 6.25 -13.46
N LYS A 42 -13.03 5.18 -13.31
CA LYS A 42 -13.49 3.78 -13.23
C LYS A 42 -13.48 3.27 -11.80
N LEU A 43 -14.42 2.40 -11.47
CA LEU A 43 -14.43 1.69 -10.20
C LEU A 43 -13.45 0.51 -10.28
N GLU A 44 -12.54 0.45 -9.32
CA GLU A 44 -11.49 -0.56 -9.21
C GLU A 44 -11.46 -1.08 -7.77
N LYS A 45 -10.97 -2.30 -7.58
CA LYS A 45 -10.78 -2.90 -6.24
C LYS A 45 -9.35 -2.67 -5.79
N ALA A 46 -9.18 -2.24 -4.54
CA ALA A 46 -7.87 -1.99 -3.97
C ALA A 46 -7.75 -2.45 -2.52
N TYR A 47 -6.57 -2.95 -2.19
CA TYR A 47 -6.11 -3.11 -0.81
C TYR A 47 -5.41 -1.85 -0.35
N PHE A 48 -5.34 -1.65 0.96
CA PHE A 48 -4.66 -0.49 1.54
C PHE A 48 -3.50 -0.96 2.39
N LEU A 49 -2.31 -0.40 2.14
CA LEU A 49 -1.12 -0.62 2.95
C LEU A 49 -1.39 -0.22 4.40
N ASP A 50 -0.97 -1.05 5.34
CA ASP A 50 -1.02 -0.71 6.76
C ASP A 50 0.17 0.18 7.14
N LEU A 51 -0.07 1.49 7.15
CA LEU A 51 0.94 2.51 7.48
C LEU A 51 1.45 2.41 8.92
N ASN A 52 0.74 1.71 9.83
CA ASN A 52 1.19 1.52 11.21
C ASN A 52 2.26 0.42 11.34
N LEU A 53 2.43 -0.40 10.29
CA LEU A 53 3.36 -1.53 10.28
C LEU A 53 4.64 -1.25 9.48
N ILE A 54 4.76 -0.07 8.88
CA ILE A 54 6.00 0.39 8.25
C ILE A 54 6.85 1.20 9.23
N SER A 55 8.17 1.14 9.10
CA SER A 55 9.09 1.94 9.90
C SER A 55 9.02 3.43 9.55
N LYS A 56 9.45 4.31 10.48
CA LYS A 56 9.56 5.75 10.22
C LYS A 56 10.38 6.04 8.95
N LYS A 57 11.50 5.33 8.75
CA LYS A 57 12.35 5.48 7.55
C LYS A 57 11.60 5.11 6.26
N GLN A 58 10.85 4.01 6.27
CA GLN A 58 10.03 3.61 5.12
C GLN A 58 8.90 4.63 4.86
N LYS A 59 8.31 5.20 5.91
CA LYS A 59 7.29 6.25 5.78
C LYS A 59 7.87 7.51 5.14
N GLU A 60 9.05 7.98 5.57
CA GLU A 60 9.72 9.13 4.94
C GLU A 60 10.10 8.86 3.48
N ASN A 61 10.60 7.64 3.17
CA ASN A 61 10.89 7.23 1.78
C ASN A 61 9.63 7.24 0.91
N LEU A 62 8.52 6.77 1.45
CA LEU A 62 7.22 6.74 0.77
C LEU A 62 6.72 8.17 0.50
N ILE A 63 6.79 9.07 1.49
CA ILE A 63 6.40 10.47 1.32
C ILE A 63 7.23 11.12 0.22
N SER A 64 8.55 10.95 0.26
CA SER A 64 9.46 11.47 -0.77
C SER A 64 9.11 10.92 -2.16
N HIS A 65 8.90 9.61 -2.28
CA HIS A 65 8.53 8.99 -3.54
C HIS A 65 7.19 9.50 -4.09
N LEU A 66 6.17 9.67 -3.24
CA LEU A 66 4.86 10.18 -3.66
C LEU A 66 4.91 11.65 -4.07
N SER A 67 5.68 12.47 -3.33
CA SER A 67 5.93 13.87 -3.66
C SER A 67 6.55 14.00 -5.05
N GLU A 68 7.62 13.25 -5.34
CA GLU A 68 8.25 13.21 -6.66
C GLU A 68 7.30 12.69 -7.74
N LYS A 69 6.66 11.54 -7.51
CA LYS A 69 5.84 10.84 -8.51
C LYS A 69 4.63 11.64 -8.95
N PHE A 70 3.99 12.35 -8.02
CA PHE A 70 2.79 13.12 -8.28
C PHE A 70 3.03 14.62 -8.37
N SER A 71 4.29 15.07 -8.28
CA SER A 71 4.67 16.48 -8.24
C SER A 71 3.88 17.25 -7.17
N LEU A 72 3.75 16.65 -5.98
CA LEU A 72 3.05 17.21 -4.83
C LEU A 72 4.06 17.76 -3.82
N ASP A 73 3.65 18.77 -3.07
CA ASP A 73 4.44 19.29 -1.95
C ASP A 73 4.68 18.20 -0.89
N TYR A 74 5.90 18.17 -0.35
CA TYR A 74 6.32 17.14 0.61
C TYR A 74 5.47 17.19 1.89
N ASP A 75 5.26 18.39 2.45
CA ASP A 75 4.52 18.57 3.70
C ASP A 75 3.04 18.27 3.50
N TYR A 76 2.49 18.64 2.33
CA TYR A 76 1.15 18.22 1.94
C TYR A 76 0.98 16.70 1.93
N VAL A 77 1.94 15.95 1.37
CA VAL A 77 1.89 14.48 1.37
C VAL A 77 2.00 13.96 2.81
N ARG A 78 2.93 14.49 3.62
CA ARG A 78 3.12 14.09 5.02
C ARG A 78 1.82 14.24 5.84
N ASP A 79 1.11 15.34 5.68
CA ASP A 79 -0.09 15.67 6.47
C ASP A 79 -1.37 14.93 6.04
N ASN A 80 -1.36 14.36 4.83
CA ASN A 80 -2.52 13.69 4.23
C ASN A 80 -2.33 12.19 4.02
N LEU A 81 -1.11 11.66 4.11
CA LEU A 81 -0.81 10.26 3.85
C LEU A 81 -1.65 9.30 4.70
N ASP A 82 -1.79 9.56 6.01
CA ASP A 82 -2.56 8.69 6.92
C ASP A 82 -4.09 8.80 6.69
N LYS A 83 -4.55 9.90 6.09
CA LYS A 83 -5.99 10.12 5.79
C LYS A 83 -6.41 9.46 4.49
N ILE A 84 -5.54 9.52 3.47
CA ILE A 84 -5.82 8.99 2.13
C ILE A 84 -5.44 7.50 2.05
N GLY A 85 -4.36 7.11 2.72
CA GLY A 85 -3.77 5.78 2.62
C GLY A 85 -3.03 5.56 1.29
N VAL A 86 -2.50 4.35 1.12
CA VAL A 86 -1.83 3.93 -0.11
C VAL A 86 -2.56 2.74 -0.71
N PRO A 87 -3.33 2.95 -1.80
CA PRO A 87 -4.04 1.86 -2.46
C PRO A 87 -3.08 1.00 -3.29
N ILE A 88 -3.28 -0.31 -3.27
CA ILE A 88 -2.70 -1.30 -4.18
C ILE A 88 -3.86 -1.99 -4.90
N LEU A 89 -3.91 -1.88 -6.23
CA LEU A 89 -4.98 -2.50 -7.00
C LEU A 89 -4.92 -4.03 -6.88
N ASP A 90 -6.07 -4.68 -6.78
CA ASP A 90 -6.16 -6.13 -6.67
C ASP A 90 -5.49 -6.85 -7.86
N LYS A 91 -5.61 -6.27 -9.05
CA LYS A 91 -4.98 -6.75 -10.27
C LYS A 91 -3.46 -6.64 -10.28
N ASP A 92 -2.87 -5.83 -9.40
CA ASP A 92 -1.41 -5.61 -9.31
C ASP A 92 -0.75 -6.49 -8.24
N CYS A 93 -1.52 -7.26 -7.48
CA CYS A 93 -1.00 -8.03 -6.35
C CYS A 93 -1.68 -9.40 -6.16
N ILE A 94 -1.17 -10.13 -5.16
CA ILE A 94 -1.73 -11.39 -4.65
C ILE A 94 -1.82 -11.24 -3.13
N VAL A 95 -2.99 -11.55 -2.56
CA VAL A 95 -3.20 -11.51 -1.10
C VAL A 95 -2.71 -12.81 -0.47
N ILE A 96 -2.00 -12.67 0.64
CA ILE A 96 -1.60 -13.76 1.54
C ILE A 96 -2.28 -13.53 2.89
N ILE A 97 -3.02 -14.53 3.34
CA ILE A 97 -3.64 -14.56 4.67
C ILE A 97 -2.84 -15.51 5.54
N GLU A 98 -2.17 -14.95 6.55
CA GLU A 98 -1.47 -15.71 7.58
C GLU A 98 -2.46 -16.01 8.72
N ASN A 99 -2.37 -17.20 9.31
CA ASN A 99 -3.21 -17.63 10.45
C ASN A 99 -4.74 -17.53 10.21
N PRO A 100 -5.29 -18.12 9.12
CA PRO A 100 -6.72 -18.02 8.80
C PRO A 100 -7.64 -18.57 9.90
N GLN A 101 -7.14 -19.48 10.74
CA GLN A 101 -7.88 -20.04 11.87
C GLN A 101 -8.28 -19.02 12.95
N ARG A 102 -7.61 -17.86 13.02
CA ARG A 102 -7.97 -16.77 13.96
C ARG A 102 -9.17 -15.94 13.49
N TRP A 103 -9.71 -16.25 12.31
CA TRP A 103 -10.74 -15.47 11.62
C TRP A 103 -12.08 -16.21 11.45
N ILE A 104 -12.12 -17.50 11.82
CA ILE A 104 -13.31 -18.36 11.76
C ILE A 104 -13.96 -18.42 13.14
#